data_AF-A0A392MWL7-F1
#
_entry.id   AF-A0A392MWL7-F1
#
_cell.length_a   1.000
_cell.length_b   1.000
_cell.length_c   1.000
_cell.angle_alpha   90.00
_cell.angle_beta   90.00
_cell.angle_gamma   90.00
#
_symmetry.space_group_name_H-M   'P 1'
#
loop_
_entity.id
_entity.type
_entity.pdbx_description
1 polymer ?
#
loop_
_entity_poly.entity_id
_entity_poly.type
_entity_poly.pdbx_seq_one_letter_code
_entity_poly.pdbx_strand_id
1 'polypeptide(L)'
;ILMKMLLDLEDDPAWHTAETEDEDAGESSNYSVGQECLDRLSISLGGNTIVPVASEQLPAYLAAPEWQKRHAALIALAQIAEGCSKVMIKNLEQVVAMVLNSFPDQHPRVRWAAINAIGQLSTDLGPDLQVQYHQGVLPALAAAMDDFQNPRVQAHAASAVLNFSENCTPEILTPYLDGIVSKLLVLLQ
;
A
#
# COMPACT_ATOMS: atom_id res chain seq x y z
N ILE A 1 -13.02 15.76 -5.15
CA ILE A 1 -11.90 16.73 -5.28
C ILE A 1 -10.59 16.07 -4.89
N LEU A 2 -10.49 15.52 -3.67
CA LEU A 2 -9.28 14.84 -3.19
C LEU A 2 -8.78 13.71 -4.10
N MET A 3 -9.66 12.82 -4.57
CA MET A 3 -9.29 11.78 -5.55
C MET A 3 -8.74 12.33 -6.88
N LYS A 4 -9.05 13.56 -7.27
CA LYS A 4 -8.48 14.20 -8.46
C LYS A 4 -7.10 14.79 -8.17
N MET A 5 -6.88 15.26 -6.95
CA MET A 5 -5.58 15.77 -6.50
C MET A 5 -4.55 14.64 -6.45
N LEU A 6 -4.96 13.41 -6.07
CA LEU A 6 -4.11 12.22 -6.14
C LEU A 6 -3.72 11.79 -7.57
N LEU A 7 -4.34 12.37 -8.61
CA LEU A 7 -3.95 12.13 -10.01
C LEU A 7 -2.87 13.09 -10.49
N ASP A 8 -2.52 14.10 -9.70
CA ASP A 8 -1.51 15.11 -10.01
C ASP A 8 -0.11 14.56 -9.67
N LEU A 9 0.21 13.45 -10.32
CA LEU A 9 1.41 12.64 -10.16
C LEU A 9 1.98 12.30 -11.54
N GLU A 10 3.23 12.70 -11.77
CA GLU A 10 3.96 12.44 -13.01
C GLU A 10 4.83 11.19 -12.89
N ASP A 11 5.04 10.49 -14.02
CA ASP A 11 6.00 9.37 -14.07
C ASP A 11 7.42 9.91 -14.26
N ASP A 12 7.94 10.55 -13.22
CA ASP A 12 9.28 11.14 -13.25
C ASP A 12 10.35 10.04 -13.33
N PRO A 13 11.26 10.04 -14.33
CA PRO A 13 12.36 9.08 -14.43
C PRO A 13 13.27 9.03 -13.20
N ALA A 14 13.44 10.12 -12.46
CA ALA A 14 14.26 10.16 -11.24
C ALA A 14 13.71 9.26 -10.14
N TRP A 15 12.39 9.03 -10.11
CA TRP A 15 11.77 8.11 -9.15
C TRP A 15 12.19 6.65 -9.39
N HIS A 16 12.49 6.26 -10.63
CA HIS A 16 12.86 4.88 -10.94
C HIS A 16 14.30 4.54 -10.53
N THR A 17 15.13 5.54 -10.24
CA THR A 17 16.51 5.31 -9.81
C THR A 17 16.60 5.23 -8.28
N ALA A 18 17.55 4.45 -7.79
CA ALA A 18 17.98 4.44 -6.39
C ALA A 18 19.22 5.34 -6.15
N GLU A 19 19.61 6.14 -7.15
CA GLU A 19 20.80 6.99 -7.07
C GLU A 19 20.53 8.27 -6.27
N THR A 20 19.26 8.69 -6.18
CA THR A 20 18.81 9.86 -5.42
C THR A 20 17.81 9.45 -4.35
N GLU A 21 17.84 10.12 -3.20
CA GLU A 21 16.87 9.91 -2.11
C GLU A 21 15.51 10.59 -2.40
N ASP A 22 15.27 11.06 -3.64
CA ASP A 22 14.08 11.82 -4.02
C ASP A 22 12.86 10.89 -4.21
N GLU A 23 12.27 10.47 -3.09
CA GLU A 23 11.06 9.65 -3.03
C GLU A 23 9.83 10.35 -3.58
N ASP A 24 9.82 11.68 -3.52
CA ASP A 24 8.70 12.54 -3.95
C ASP A 24 8.82 12.97 -5.43
N ALA A 25 9.77 12.42 -6.17
CA ALA A 25 9.94 12.75 -7.60
C ALA A 25 8.64 12.51 -8.37
N GLY A 26 8.19 13.53 -9.11
CA GLY A 26 6.91 13.54 -9.85
C GLY A 26 5.67 13.87 -9.01
N GLU A 27 5.80 14.04 -7.69
CA GLU A 27 4.69 14.46 -6.82
C GLU A 27 4.48 15.98 -6.89
N SER A 28 3.23 16.40 -7.06
CA SER A 28 2.84 17.81 -6.95
C SER A 28 2.44 18.16 -5.51
N SER A 29 2.42 19.47 -5.20
CA SER A 29 1.85 19.94 -3.93
C SER A 29 0.37 19.57 -3.76
N ASN A 30 -0.39 19.48 -4.86
CA ASN A 30 -1.77 19.02 -4.82
C ASN A 30 -1.85 17.55 -4.39
N TYR A 31 -0.96 16.69 -4.91
CA TYR A 31 -0.91 15.29 -4.55
C TYR A 31 -0.70 15.12 -3.04
N SER A 32 0.33 15.76 -2.47
CA SER A 32 0.61 15.68 -1.03
C SER A 32 -0.54 16.23 -0.17
N VAL A 33 -1.13 17.38 -0.55
CA VAL A 33 -2.30 17.94 0.17
C VAL A 33 -3.52 17.01 0.05
N GLY A 34 -3.69 16.35 -1.09
CA GLY A 34 -4.77 15.39 -1.33
C GLY A 34 -4.70 14.20 -0.38
N GLN A 35 -3.51 13.68 -0.13
CA GLN A 35 -3.26 12.60 0.83
C GLN A 35 -3.59 13.03 2.25
N GLU A 36 -3.00 14.13 2.74
CA GLU A 36 -3.21 14.62 4.11
C GLU A 36 -4.69 14.92 4.37
N CYS A 37 -5.38 15.49 3.38
CA CYS A 37 -6.80 15.81 3.50
C CYS A 37 -7.68 14.55 3.53
N LEU A 38 -7.31 13.46 2.83
CA LEU A 38 -8.05 12.20 2.90
C LEU A 38 -7.96 11.59 4.29
N ASP A 39 -6.76 11.55 4.86
CA ASP A 39 -6.53 11.05 6.22
C ASP A 39 -7.33 11.85 7.25
N ARG A 40 -7.14 13.18 7.28
CA ARG A 40 -7.83 14.05 8.24
C ARG A 40 -9.35 14.02 8.10
N LEU A 41 -9.86 13.91 6.86
CA LEU A 41 -11.28 13.77 6.62
C LEU A 41 -11.79 12.42 7.15
N SER A 42 -11.01 11.35 6.96
CA SER A 42 -11.35 10.01 7.44
C SER A 42 -11.44 9.95 8.96
N ILE A 43 -10.45 10.54 9.65
CA ILE A 43 -10.41 10.66 11.11
C ILE A 43 -11.58 11.49 11.62
N SER A 44 -11.90 12.60 10.95
CA SER A 44 -12.97 13.51 11.39
C SER A 44 -14.38 12.96 11.17
N LEU A 45 -14.64 12.25 10.08
CA LEU A 45 -15.99 11.80 9.70
C LEU A 45 -16.27 10.33 10.03
N GLY A 46 -15.21 9.55 10.22
CA GLY A 46 -15.25 8.13 10.55
C GLY A 46 -15.69 7.21 9.42
N GLY A 47 -15.37 5.93 9.58
CA GLY A 47 -15.59 4.90 8.54
C GLY A 47 -17.03 4.71 8.08
N ASN A 48 -18.05 4.99 8.92
CA ASN A 48 -19.46 4.85 8.50
C ASN A 48 -19.85 5.85 7.40
N THR A 49 -19.15 6.98 7.32
CA THR A 49 -19.39 8.01 6.30
C THR A 49 -18.49 7.77 5.08
N ILE A 50 -17.23 7.42 5.33
CA ILE A 50 -16.18 7.41 4.31
C ILE A 50 -16.13 6.10 3.53
N VAL A 51 -16.24 4.95 4.20
CA VAL A 51 -16.09 3.64 3.56
C VAL A 51 -17.15 3.41 2.48
N PRO A 52 -18.45 3.74 2.64
CA PRO A 52 -19.42 3.56 1.56
C PRO A 52 -19.03 4.29 0.28
N VAL A 53 -18.51 5.51 0.39
CA VAL A 53 -18.07 6.32 -0.75
C VAL A 53 -16.83 5.70 -1.40
N ALA A 54 -15.86 5.25 -0.59
CA ALA A 54 -14.67 4.58 -1.08
C ALA A 54 -15.01 3.27 -1.80
N SER A 55 -15.88 2.43 -1.21
CA SER A 55 -16.34 1.17 -1.80
C SER A 55 -17.05 1.35 -3.14
N GLU A 56 -17.73 2.48 -3.35
CA GLU A 56 -18.35 2.80 -4.63
C GLU A 56 -17.33 3.27 -5.68
N GLN A 57 -16.36 4.11 -5.29
CA GLN A 57 -15.47 4.79 -6.25
C GLN A 57 -14.19 4.02 -6.58
N LEU A 58 -13.55 3.41 -5.59
CA LEU A 58 -12.23 2.79 -5.74
C LEU A 58 -12.19 1.63 -6.76
N PRO A 59 -13.20 0.75 -6.88
CA PRO A 59 -13.17 -0.32 -7.88
C PRO A 59 -13.05 0.22 -9.32
N ALA A 60 -13.73 1.32 -9.64
CA ALA A 60 -13.67 1.94 -10.96
C ALA A 60 -12.30 2.57 -11.23
N TYR A 61 -11.64 3.11 -10.21
CA TYR A 61 -10.27 3.63 -10.32
C TYR A 61 -9.25 2.49 -10.54
N LEU A 62 -9.38 1.38 -9.80
CA LEU A 62 -8.51 0.21 -9.94
C LEU A 62 -8.67 -0.48 -11.30
N ALA A 63 -9.86 -0.46 -11.88
CA ALA A 63 -10.12 -1.02 -13.22
C ALA A 63 -9.69 -0.10 -14.37
N ALA A 64 -9.24 1.12 -14.09
CA ALA A 64 -8.94 2.10 -15.11
C ALA A 64 -7.60 1.82 -15.82
N PRO A 65 -7.48 2.13 -17.14
CA PRO A 65 -6.25 1.94 -17.88
C PRO A 65 -5.13 2.88 -17.41
N GLU A 66 -5.48 4.05 -16.88
CA GLU A 66 -4.51 5.04 -16.40
C GLU A 66 -3.90 4.58 -15.07
N TRP A 67 -2.57 4.41 -15.04
CA TRP A 67 -1.87 3.93 -13.85
C TRP A 67 -2.04 4.89 -12.66
N GLN A 68 -2.15 6.20 -12.90
CA GLN A 68 -2.37 7.20 -11.86
C GLN A 68 -3.67 6.94 -11.10
N LYS A 69 -4.73 6.48 -11.78
CA LYS A 69 -5.99 6.15 -11.10
C LYS A 69 -5.86 4.92 -10.23
N ARG A 70 -5.18 3.87 -10.73
CA ARG A 70 -4.93 2.66 -9.94
C ARG A 70 -4.06 2.95 -8.73
N HIS A 71 -2.99 3.74 -8.92
CA HIS A 71 -2.15 4.26 -7.85
C HIS A 71 -2.96 5.07 -6.83
N ALA A 72 -3.71 6.07 -7.29
CA ALA A 72 -4.53 6.93 -6.42
C ALA A 72 -5.55 6.14 -5.59
N ALA A 73 -6.12 5.05 -6.13
CA ALA A 73 -7.03 4.23 -5.36
C ALA A 73 -6.35 3.52 -4.18
N LEU A 74 -5.14 3.02 -4.38
CA LEU A 74 -4.36 2.35 -3.35
C LEU A 74 -3.89 3.34 -2.27
N ILE A 75 -3.43 4.52 -2.69
CA ILE A 75 -3.08 5.62 -1.77
C ILE A 75 -4.31 6.06 -0.97
N ALA A 76 -5.45 6.28 -1.62
CA ALA A 76 -6.67 6.64 -0.90
C ALA A 76 -7.10 5.56 0.10
N LEU A 77 -6.97 4.28 -0.24
CA LEU A 77 -7.27 3.18 0.66
C LEU A 77 -6.35 3.17 1.89
N ALA A 78 -5.06 3.46 1.70
CA ALA A 78 -4.08 3.59 2.78
C ALA A 78 -4.43 4.79 3.69
N GLN A 79 -4.64 5.96 3.10
CA GLN A 79 -4.86 7.21 3.85
C GLN A 79 -6.15 7.19 4.68
N ILE A 80 -7.19 6.44 4.29
CA ILE A 80 -8.42 6.36 5.09
C ILE A 80 -8.38 5.31 6.19
N ALA A 81 -7.33 4.47 6.26
CA ALA A 81 -7.29 3.27 7.08
C ALA A 81 -7.44 3.58 8.58
N GLU A 82 -6.66 4.53 9.12
CA GLU A 82 -6.71 4.92 10.53
C GLU A 82 -8.13 5.34 10.96
N GLY A 83 -8.71 6.33 10.27
CA GLY A 83 -10.04 6.86 10.58
C GLY A 83 -11.19 5.89 10.28
N CYS A 84 -10.96 4.87 9.45
CA CYS A 84 -11.99 3.92 9.00
C CYS A 84 -11.82 2.49 9.53
N SER A 85 -10.80 2.23 10.35
CA SER A 85 -10.36 0.90 10.80
C SER A 85 -11.50 -0.03 11.19
N LYS A 86 -12.39 0.39 12.11
CA LYS A 86 -13.53 -0.42 12.60
C LYS A 86 -14.48 -0.90 11.50
N VAL A 87 -14.66 -0.13 10.43
CA VAL A 87 -15.55 -0.48 9.31
C VAL A 87 -14.80 -1.31 8.27
N MET A 88 -13.52 -0.99 8.03
CA MET A 88 -12.67 -1.75 7.13
C MET A 88 -12.40 -3.17 7.63
N ILE A 89 -12.18 -3.37 8.93
CA ILE A 89 -12.00 -4.70 9.53
C ILE A 89 -13.22 -5.61 9.30
N LYS A 90 -14.44 -5.05 9.28
CA LYS A 90 -15.65 -5.83 8.97
C LYS A 90 -15.72 -6.30 7.51
N ASN A 91 -14.98 -5.65 6.62
CA ASN A 91 -14.91 -5.94 5.18
C ASN A 91 -13.47 -6.24 4.76
N LEU A 92 -12.67 -6.80 5.67
CA LEU A 92 -11.22 -6.90 5.52
C LEU A 92 -10.82 -7.74 4.31
N GLU A 93 -11.58 -8.79 4.01
CA GLU A 93 -11.38 -9.63 2.81
C GLU A 93 -11.37 -8.79 1.53
N GLN A 94 -12.38 -7.92 1.37
CA GLN A 94 -12.49 -7.07 0.19
C GLN A 94 -11.36 -6.04 0.13
N VAL A 95 -11.03 -5.42 1.28
CA VAL A 95 -9.94 -4.43 1.38
C VAL A 95 -8.60 -5.06 0.98
N VAL A 96 -8.26 -6.21 1.56
CA VAL A 96 -7.01 -6.93 1.27
C VAL A 96 -6.98 -7.41 -0.18
N ALA A 97 -8.10 -7.93 -0.71
CA ALA A 97 -8.18 -8.37 -2.10
C ALA A 97 -7.93 -7.23 -3.10
N MET A 98 -8.47 -6.02 -2.85
CA MET A 98 -8.22 -4.85 -3.71
C MET A 98 -6.72 -4.52 -3.80
N VAL A 99 -6.01 -4.62 -2.68
CA VAL A 99 -4.58 -4.33 -2.62
C VAL A 99 -3.75 -5.45 -3.23
N LEU A 100 -3.95 -6.71 -2.81
CA LEU A 100 -3.17 -7.85 -3.30
C LEU A 100 -3.31 -8.07 -4.81
N ASN A 101 -4.49 -7.81 -5.38
CA ASN A 101 -4.70 -7.89 -6.83
C ASN A 101 -3.90 -6.84 -7.62
N SER A 102 -3.34 -5.83 -6.96
CA SER A 102 -2.53 -4.76 -7.56
C SER A 102 -1.02 -5.02 -7.46
N PHE A 103 -0.58 -6.04 -6.73
CA PHE A 103 0.84 -6.44 -6.67
C PHE A 103 1.46 -6.80 -8.04
N PRO A 104 0.76 -7.49 -8.95
CA PRO A 104 1.30 -7.79 -10.28
C PRO A 104 1.06 -6.68 -11.32
N ASP A 105 0.75 -5.43 -10.90
CA ASP A 105 0.50 -4.33 -11.84
C ASP A 105 1.73 -4.08 -12.73
N GLN A 106 1.48 -3.70 -13.99
CA GLN A 106 2.55 -3.41 -14.96
C GLN A 106 3.37 -2.17 -14.56
N HIS A 107 2.75 -1.20 -13.89
CA HIS A 107 3.40 0.05 -13.54
C HIS A 107 4.07 -0.02 -12.15
N PRO A 108 5.37 0.28 -12.01
CA PRO A 108 6.09 0.13 -10.74
C PRO A 108 5.55 1.03 -9.63
N ARG A 109 5.12 2.27 -9.94
CA ARG A 109 4.43 3.13 -8.94
C ARG A 109 3.11 2.56 -8.43
N VAL A 110 2.42 1.71 -9.20
CA VAL A 110 1.19 1.05 -8.73
C VAL A 110 1.55 -0.12 -7.82
N ARG A 111 2.57 -0.92 -8.18
CA ARG A 111 3.11 -1.96 -7.29
C ARG A 111 3.59 -1.37 -5.97
N TRP A 112 4.32 -0.26 -6.03
CA TRP A 112 4.75 0.50 -4.84
C TRP A 112 3.56 0.95 -3.99
N ALA A 113 2.52 1.54 -4.59
CA ALA A 113 1.33 1.98 -3.85
C ALA A 113 0.56 0.80 -3.20
N ALA A 114 0.57 -0.38 -3.82
CA ALA A 114 -0.03 -1.58 -3.24
C ALA A 114 0.76 -2.03 -1.99
N ILE A 115 2.09 -1.99 -2.06
CA ILE A 115 2.97 -2.28 -0.93
C ILE A 115 2.77 -1.24 0.19
N ASN A 116 2.72 0.06 -0.16
CA ASN A 116 2.44 1.14 0.77
C ASN A 116 1.10 0.93 1.49
N ALA A 117 0.06 0.58 0.75
CA ALA A 117 -1.24 0.26 1.32
C ALA A 117 -1.15 -0.92 2.29
N ILE A 118 -0.45 -2.01 1.96
CA ILE A 118 -0.23 -3.10 2.92
C ILE A 118 0.52 -2.62 4.16
N GLY A 119 1.57 -1.81 4.01
CA GLY A 119 2.32 -1.26 5.13
C GLY A 119 1.42 -0.49 6.10
N GLN A 120 0.61 0.44 5.57
CA GLN A 120 -0.31 1.25 6.36
C GLN A 120 -1.43 0.42 6.99
N LEU A 121 -2.08 -0.44 6.20
CA LEU A 121 -3.16 -1.32 6.69
C LEU A 121 -2.65 -2.29 7.77
N SER A 122 -1.39 -2.70 7.72
CA SER A 122 -0.78 -3.55 8.76
C SER A 122 -0.69 -2.85 10.11
N THR A 123 -0.46 -1.55 10.12
CA THR A 123 -0.45 -0.74 11.34
C THR A 123 -1.88 -0.49 11.83
N ASP A 124 -2.77 -0.03 10.95
CA ASP A 124 -4.09 0.48 11.34
C ASP A 124 -5.16 -0.60 11.52
N LEU A 125 -5.03 -1.73 10.81
CA LEU A 125 -5.98 -2.85 10.85
C LEU A 125 -5.40 -4.07 11.60
N GLY A 126 -4.24 -3.91 12.25
CA GLY A 126 -3.65 -4.93 13.08
C GLY A 126 -4.39 -5.10 14.42
N PRO A 127 -4.40 -6.32 15.00
CA PRO A 127 -3.77 -7.54 14.50
C PRO A 127 -4.65 -8.36 13.54
N ASP A 128 -5.88 -7.93 13.25
CA ASP A 128 -6.84 -8.69 12.43
C ASP A 128 -6.30 -9.02 11.03
N LEU A 129 -5.64 -8.05 10.38
CA LEU A 129 -4.99 -8.24 9.09
C LEU A 129 -3.91 -9.32 9.16
N GLN A 130 -3.04 -9.28 10.17
CA GLN A 130 -1.96 -10.24 10.36
C GLN A 130 -2.52 -11.64 10.60
N VAL A 131 -3.46 -11.77 11.54
CA VAL A 131 -4.03 -13.06 11.93
C VAL A 131 -4.76 -13.73 10.77
N GLN A 132 -5.50 -12.96 9.96
CA GLN A 132 -6.37 -13.53 8.94
C GLN A 132 -5.70 -13.66 7.55
N TYR A 133 -4.77 -12.77 7.21
CA TYR A 133 -4.27 -12.62 5.83
C TYR A 133 -2.76 -12.76 5.65
N HIS A 134 -2.00 -13.14 6.68
CA HIS A 134 -0.54 -13.35 6.57
C HIS A 134 -0.14 -14.29 5.42
N GLN A 135 -0.93 -15.32 5.15
CA GLN A 135 -0.69 -16.30 4.08
C GLN A 135 -0.78 -15.73 2.67
N GLY A 136 -1.47 -14.60 2.48
CA GLY A 136 -1.49 -13.88 1.21
C GLY A 136 -0.48 -12.73 1.19
N VAL A 137 -0.40 -11.98 2.31
CA VAL A 137 0.39 -10.75 2.38
C VAL A 137 1.89 -11.02 2.41
N LEU A 138 2.37 -11.91 3.29
CA LEU A 138 3.82 -12.15 3.42
C LEU A 138 4.44 -12.73 2.14
N PRO A 139 3.84 -13.71 1.43
CA PRO A 139 4.36 -14.16 0.15
C PRO A 139 4.32 -13.08 -0.92
N ALA A 140 3.28 -12.23 -0.96
CA ALA A 140 3.19 -11.13 -1.92
C ALA A 140 4.30 -10.08 -1.70
N LEU A 141 4.56 -9.71 -0.45
CA LEU A 141 5.67 -8.83 -0.09
C LEU A 141 7.03 -9.46 -0.44
N ALA A 142 7.23 -10.74 -0.11
CA ALA A 142 8.46 -11.46 -0.46
C ALA A 142 8.66 -11.52 -1.98
N ALA A 143 7.61 -11.74 -2.77
CA ALA A 143 7.69 -11.71 -4.23
C ALA A 143 8.02 -10.30 -4.76
N ALA A 144 7.50 -9.24 -4.15
CA ALA A 144 7.82 -7.86 -4.52
C ALA A 144 9.29 -7.49 -4.26
N MET A 145 9.95 -8.12 -3.28
CA MET A 145 11.40 -7.98 -3.09
C MET A 145 12.24 -8.58 -4.23
N ASP A 146 11.66 -9.42 -5.09
CA ASP A 146 12.33 -9.94 -6.30
C ASP A 146 12.16 -9.01 -7.52
N ASP A 147 11.59 -7.81 -7.37
CA ASP A 147 11.49 -6.83 -8.45
C ASP A 147 12.81 -6.09 -8.70
N PHE A 148 13.85 -6.83 -9.11
CA PHE A 148 15.24 -6.36 -9.27
C PHE A 148 15.41 -5.19 -10.26
N GLN A 149 14.39 -4.90 -11.07
CA GLN A 149 14.40 -3.76 -12.01
C GLN A 149 13.89 -2.47 -11.36
N ASN A 150 13.28 -2.54 -10.18
CA ASN A 150 12.62 -1.43 -9.53
C ASN A 150 13.06 -1.35 -8.06
N PRO A 151 14.25 -0.78 -7.78
CA PRO A 151 14.84 -0.75 -6.44
C PRO A 151 13.92 -0.17 -5.36
N ARG A 152 13.15 0.88 -5.66
CA ARG A 152 12.19 1.47 -4.71
C ARG A 152 11.06 0.51 -4.34
N VAL A 153 10.60 -0.31 -5.29
CA VAL A 153 9.59 -1.34 -5.02
C VAL A 153 10.18 -2.39 -4.06
N GLN A 154 11.42 -2.84 -4.29
CA GLN A 154 12.08 -3.81 -3.42
C GLN A 154 12.29 -3.28 -2.00
N ALA A 155 12.86 -2.08 -1.87
CA ALA A 155 13.13 -1.45 -0.57
C ALA A 155 11.83 -1.22 0.21
N HIS A 156 10.77 -0.76 -0.48
CA HIS A 156 9.49 -0.54 0.16
C HIS A 156 8.80 -1.85 0.56
N ALA A 157 8.97 -2.94 -0.21
CA ALA A 157 8.47 -4.26 0.19
C ALA A 157 9.15 -4.77 1.47
N ALA A 158 10.45 -4.56 1.61
CA ALA A 158 11.18 -4.87 2.85
C ALA A 158 10.66 -4.04 4.04
N SER A 159 10.42 -2.74 3.84
CA SER A 159 9.81 -1.87 4.86
C SER A 159 8.39 -2.32 5.24
N ALA A 160 7.54 -2.70 4.28
CA ALA A 160 6.19 -3.19 4.57
C ALA A 160 6.19 -4.52 5.34
N VAL A 161 7.21 -5.38 5.18
CA VAL A 161 7.37 -6.57 6.03
C VAL A 161 7.64 -6.18 7.48
N LEU A 162 8.42 -5.13 7.73
CA LEU A 162 8.63 -4.60 9.08
C LEU A 162 7.28 -4.20 9.70
N ASN A 163 6.52 -3.33 9.04
CA ASN A 163 5.21 -2.88 9.53
C ASN A 163 4.25 -4.06 9.76
N PHE A 164 4.24 -5.04 8.86
CA PHE A 164 3.44 -6.26 9.03
C PHE A 164 3.84 -7.04 10.28
N SER A 165 5.14 -7.18 10.53
CA SER A 165 5.69 -7.97 11.63
C SER A 165 5.45 -7.38 13.02
N GLU A 166 5.27 -6.06 13.15
CA GLU A 166 5.10 -5.37 14.44
C GLU A 166 3.89 -5.89 15.23
N ASN A 167 2.81 -6.26 14.54
CA ASN A 167 1.59 -6.80 15.15
C ASN A 167 1.44 -8.32 14.97
N CYS A 168 2.50 -9.03 14.55
CA CYS A 168 2.48 -10.48 14.43
C CYS A 168 2.91 -11.18 15.72
N THR A 169 2.34 -12.36 15.97
CA THR A 169 2.90 -13.29 16.94
C THR A 169 4.04 -14.10 16.31
N PRO A 170 4.96 -14.67 17.12
CA PRO A 170 6.00 -15.54 16.60
C PRO A 170 5.47 -16.71 15.76
N GLU A 171 4.32 -17.27 16.12
CA GLU A 171 3.68 -18.38 15.41
C GLU A 171 3.27 -18.00 13.98
N ILE A 172 2.84 -16.74 13.76
CA ILE A 172 2.50 -16.22 12.43
C ILE A 172 3.76 -16.07 11.58
N LEU A 173 4.84 -15.52 12.13
CA LEU A 173 6.05 -15.20 11.36
C LEU A 173 6.94 -16.41 11.10
N THR A 174 7.04 -17.35 12.04
CA THR A 174 7.99 -18.49 12.01
C THR A 174 8.01 -19.23 10.66
N PRO A 175 6.88 -19.54 10.01
CA PRO A 175 6.88 -20.24 8.72
C PRO A 175 7.50 -19.45 7.56
N TYR A 176 7.62 -18.12 7.68
CA TYR A 176 8.06 -17.23 6.60
C TYR A 176 9.48 -16.68 6.80
N LEU A 177 10.03 -16.80 8.03
CA LEU A 177 11.29 -16.18 8.42
C LEU A 177 12.45 -16.52 7.49
N ASP A 178 12.68 -17.80 7.19
CA ASP A 178 13.80 -18.22 6.34
C ASP A 178 13.74 -17.59 4.95
N GLY A 179 12.53 -17.55 4.35
CA GLY A 179 12.31 -16.94 3.04
C GLY A 179 12.52 -15.44 3.06
N ILE A 180 11.92 -14.75 4.03
CA ILE A 180 12.03 -13.30 4.19
C ILE A 180 13.47 -12.88 4.46
N VAL A 181 14.14 -13.51 5.43
CA VAL A 181 15.53 -13.20 5.79
C VAL A 181 16.47 -13.44 4.62
N SER A 182 16.28 -14.53 3.87
CA SER A 182 17.09 -14.79 2.67
C SER A 182 16.96 -13.67 1.63
N LYS A 183 15.74 -13.13 1.43
CA LYS A 183 15.51 -12.02 0.50
C LYS A 183 16.11 -10.71 1.01
N LEU A 184 15.94 -10.40 2.29
CA LEU A 184 16.53 -9.21 2.91
C LEU A 184 18.06 -9.22 2.80
N LEU A 185 18.69 -10.39 2.97
CA LEU A 185 20.15 -10.52 2.81
C LEU A 185 20.61 -10.23 1.37
N VAL A 186 19.81 -10.57 0.36
CA VAL A 186 20.12 -10.23 -1.04
C VAL A 186 20.04 -8.73 -1.28
N LEU A 187 19.09 -8.02 -0.64
CA LEU A 187 18.96 -6.57 -0.78
C LEU A 187 20.10 -5.77 -0.12
N LEU A 188 20.85 -6.39 0.79
CA LEU A 188 21.99 -5.77 1.49
C LEU A 188 23.33 -5.97 0.76
N GLN A 189 23.36 -6.74 -0.34
CA GLN A 189 24.54 -7.04 -1.14
C GLN A 189 24.64 -6.13 -2.37
#